data_AF-A0A965YGS1-F1
#
_entry.id   AF-A0A965YGS1-F1
#
_cell.length_a   1.000
_cell.length_b   1.000
_cell.length_c   1.000
_cell.angle_alpha   90.00
_cell.angle_beta   90.00
_cell.angle_gamma   90.00
#
_symmetry.space_group_name_H-M   'P 1'
#
loop_
_entity.id
_entity.type
_entity.pdbx_description
1 polymer ?
#
loop_
_entity_poly.entity_id
_entity_poly.type
_entity_poly.pdbx_seq_one_letter_code
_entity_poly.pdbx_strand_id
1 'polypeptide(L)'
;KIDGCSMFQSLFHVVLPITRPGMAAIFCFAFINIWNELFLAVMLLMSNDKMTVPVALNSFISKAGISWDVMSAGIVIALLPTMIVFGFGQKYIVAGLTEGSVKG
;
A
#
# COMPACT_ATOMS: atom_id res chain seq x y z
N LYS A 1 26.74 -12.62 -20.55
CA LYS A 1 27.39 -13.23 -19.37
C LYS A 1 28.90 -13.15 -19.59
N ILE A 2 29.54 -12.09 -19.11
CA ILE A 2 30.98 -11.88 -19.26
C ILE A 2 31.70 -12.21 -17.94
N ASP A 3 31.03 -12.06 -16.79
CA ASP A 3 31.60 -12.25 -15.44
C ASP A 3 31.32 -13.61 -14.77
N GLY A 4 30.93 -14.65 -15.52
CA GLY A 4 30.72 -16.00 -14.95
C GLY A 4 29.52 -16.19 -13.99
N CYS A 5 28.73 -15.14 -13.71
CA CYS A 5 27.55 -15.25 -12.84
C CYS A 5 26.47 -16.18 -13.40
N SER A 6 25.92 -17.03 -12.53
CA SER A 6 24.71 -17.81 -12.81
C SER A 6 23.49 -16.89 -12.96
N MET A 7 22.43 -17.34 -13.64
CA MET A 7 21.24 -16.51 -13.87
C MET A 7 20.59 -16.06 -12.55
N PHE A 8 20.55 -16.96 -11.57
CA PHE A 8 20.10 -16.66 -10.21
C PHE A 8 20.99 -15.60 -9.54
N GLN A 9 22.32 -15.71 -9.66
CA GLN A 9 23.22 -14.69 -9.10
C GLN A 9 22.99 -13.32 -9.71
N SER A 10 22.84 -13.22 -11.03
CA SER A 10 22.56 -11.96 -11.71
C SER A 10 21.23 -11.33 -11.28
N LEU A 11 20.19 -12.15 -11.07
CA LEU A 11 18.90 -11.66 -10.59
C LEU A 11 19.01 -10.99 -9.20
N PHE A 12 19.65 -11.66 -8.25
CA PHE A 12 19.73 -11.18 -6.87
C PHE A 12 20.79 -10.09 -6.63
N HIS A 13 21.92 -10.13 -7.34
CA HIS A 13 23.05 -9.21 -7.11
C HIS A 13 23.06 -8.00 -8.03
N VAL A 14 22.37 -8.05 -9.18
CA VAL A 14 22.35 -6.95 -10.15
C VAL A 14 20.95 -6.39 -10.32
N VAL A 15 19.99 -7.23 -10.73
CA VAL A 15 18.64 -6.75 -11.08
C VAL A 15 17.89 -6.23 -9.85
N LEU A 16 17.78 -7.05 -8.80
CA LEU A 16 17.09 -6.69 -7.56
C LEU A 16 17.56 -5.37 -6.92
N PRO A 17 18.86 -5.13 -6.69
CA PRO A 17 19.31 -3.87 -6.08
C PRO A 17 19.03 -2.63 -6.93
N ILE A 18 19.08 -2.77 -8.27
CA ILE A 18 18.77 -1.67 -9.19
C ILE A 18 17.27 -1.37 -9.21
N THR A 19 16.41 -2.40 -9.09
CA THR A 19 14.95 -2.22 -9.09
C THR A 19 14.36 -1.85 -7.73
N ARG A 20 15.12 -1.93 -6.63
CA ARG A 20 14.67 -1.57 -5.27
C ARG A 20 13.88 -0.26 -5.16
N PRO A 21 14.32 0.90 -5.70
CA PRO A 21 13.56 2.14 -5.60
C PRO A 21 12.20 2.05 -6.32
N GLY A 22 12.16 1.43 -7.50
CA GLY A 22 10.92 1.19 -8.24
C GLY A 22 9.98 0.22 -7.52
N MET A 23 10.52 -0.86 -6.93
CA MET A 23 9.74 -1.80 -6.13
C MET A 23 9.15 -1.15 -4.87
N ALA A 24 9.90 -0.26 -4.21
CA ALA A 24 9.41 0.49 -3.06
C ALA A 24 8.24 1.41 -3.44
N ALA A 25 8.31 2.09 -4.60
CA ALA A 25 7.20 2.90 -5.11
C ALA A 25 5.95 2.04 -5.39
N ILE A 26 6.12 0.93 -6.12
CA ILE A 26 5.02 -0.02 -6.42
C ILE A 26 4.40 -0.56 -5.12
N PHE A 27 5.23 -0.93 -4.15
CA PHE A 27 4.77 -1.40 -2.84
C PHE A 27 3.90 -0.36 -2.14
N CYS A 28 4.32 0.91 -2.11
CA CYS A 28 3.53 1.97 -1.49
C CYS A 28 2.18 2.16 -2.17
N PHE A 29 2.15 2.21 -3.51
CA PHE A 29 0.90 2.30 -4.26
C PHE A 29 -0.01 1.08 -4.01
N ALA A 30 0.55 -0.13 -4.05
CA ALA A 30 -0.20 -1.35 -3.79
C ALA A 30 -0.77 -1.38 -2.36
N PHE A 31 0.04 -0.98 -1.37
CA PHE A 31 -0.38 -0.91 0.03
C PHE A 31 -1.57 0.04 0.20
N ILE A 32 -1.49 1.25 -0.36
CA ILE A 32 -2.58 2.24 -0.27
C ILE A 32 -3.87 1.69 -0.87
N ASN A 33 -3.79 1.01 -2.03
CA ASN A 33 -4.97 0.42 -2.65
C ASN A 33 -5.57 -0.70 -1.80
N ILE A 34 -4.75 -1.66 -1.36
CA ILE A 34 -5.24 -2.84 -0.62
C ILE A 34 -5.75 -2.44 0.78
N TRP A 35 -5.08 -1.50 1.44
CA TRP A 35 -5.47 -1.03 2.78
C TRP A 35 -6.82 -0.32 2.78
N ASN A 36 -7.13 0.43 1.72
CA ASN A 36 -8.39 1.17 1.58
C ASN A 36 -9.48 0.38 0.85
N GLU A 37 -9.21 -0.85 0.42
CA GLU A 37 -10.16 -1.65 -0.34
C GLU A 37 -11.35 -2.08 0.52
N LEU A 38 -12.51 -1.47 0.27
CA LEU A 38 -13.76 -1.75 0.97
C LEU A 38 -14.63 -2.75 0.20
N PHE A 39 -14.74 -2.59 -1.12
CA PHE A 39 -15.77 -3.26 -1.91
C PHE A 39 -15.55 -4.77 -1.95
N LEU A 40 -14.34 -5.19 -2.34
CA LEU A 40 -13.98 -6.60 -2.36
C LEU A 40 -14.03 -7.22 -0.96
N ALA A 41 -13.64 -6.45 0.06
CA ALA A 41 -13.66 -6.90 1.44
C ALA A 41 -15.08 -7.17 1.95
N VAL A 42 -16.05 -6.27 1.71
CA VAL A 42 -17.46 -6.49 2.07
C VAL A 42 -18.05 -7.68 1.31
N MET A 43 -17.64 -7.91 0.06
CA MET A 43 -18.15 -9.02 -0.74
C MET A 43 -17.64 -10.39 -0.29
N LEU A 44 -16.36 -10.49 0.09
CA LEU A 44 -15.73 -11.77 0.40
C LEU A 44 -15.74 -12.11 1.90
N LEU A 45 -15.73 -11.11 2.78
CA LEU A 45 -15.67 -11.33 4.22
C LEU A 45 -17.07 -11.51 4.79
N MET A 46 -17.39 -12.74 5.19
CA MET A 46 -18.68 -13.09 5.79
C MET A 46 -18.66 -13.15 7.33
N SER A 47 -17.49 -13.05 7.95
CA SER A 47 -17.31 -13.27 9.39
C SER A 47 -16.73 -12.03 10.08
N ASN A 48 -17.29 -11.66 11.24
CA ASN A 48 -16.94 -10.44 11.97
C ASN A 48 -15.48 -10.45 12.47
N ASP A 49 -14.91 -11.62 12.74
CA ASP A 49 -13.52 -11.83 13.17
C ASP A 49 -12.48 -11.54 12.09
N LYS A 50 -12.91 -11.38 10.83
CA LYS A 50 -12.01 -11.13 9.68
C LYS A 50 -12.20 -9.76 9.05
N MET A 51 -12.98 -8.87 9.68
CA MET A 51 -13.28 -7.55 9.13
C MET A 51 -11.99 -6.72 8.98
N THR A 52 -11.81 -6.15 7.79
CA THR A 52 -10.78 -5.13 7.58
C THR A 52 -11.25 -3.80 8.17
N VAL A 53 -10.31 -2.88 8.39
CA VAL A 53 -10.61 -1.56 8.97
C VAL A 53 -11.72 -0.82 8.19
N PRO A 54 -11.70 -0.75 6.84
CA PRO A 54 -12.79 -0.11 6.09
C PRO A 54 -14.13 -0.80 6.31
N VAL A 55 -14.17 -2.13 6.38
CA VAL A 55 -15.42 -2.90 6.60
C VAL A 55 -15.98 -2.64 8.00
N ALA A 56 -15.12 -2.56 9.02
CA ALA A 56 -15.52 -2.18 10.37
C ALA A 56 -16.07 -0.74 10.40
N LEU A 57 -15.43 0.21 9.72
CA LEU A 57 -15.92 1.59 9.62
C LEU A 57 -17.28 1.66 8.91
N ASN A 58 -17.49 0.85 7.87
CA ASN A 58 -18.76 0.79 7.15
C ASN A 58 -19.92 0.30 8.04
N SER A 59 -19.64 -0.46 9.11
CA SER A 59 -20.67 -0.92 10.06
C SER A 59 -21.31 0.21 10.87
N PHE A 60 -20.66 1.38 10.98
CA PHE A 60 -21.20 2.57 11.65
C PHE A 60 -22.23 3.34 10.80
N ILE A 61 -22.40 2.95 9.53
CA ILE A 61 -23.44 3.45 8.64
C ILE A 61 -24.65 2.51 8.76
N SER A 62 -25.69 2.98 9.44
CA SER A 62 -26.91 2.18 9.66
C SER A 62 -28.14 2.85 9.03
N LYS A 63 -29.24 2.10 8.91
CA LYS A 63 -30.54 2.67 8.49
C LYS A 63 -31.09 3.69 9.50
N ALA A 64 -30.67 3.62 10.76
CA ALA A 64 -31.09 4.53 11.82
C ALA A 64 -30.28 5.85 11.83
N GLY A 65 -29.21 5.93 11.05
CA GLY A 65 -28.30 7.08 11.00
C GLY A 65 -26.83 6.67 11.00
N ILE A 66 -25.97 7.67 10.87
CA ILE A 66 -24.50 7.53 10.84
C ILE A 66 -23.94 8.03 12.17
N SER A 67 -23.12 7.21 12.83
CA SER A 67 -22.40 7.61 14.06
C SER A 67 -21.12 8.36 13.71
N TRP A 68 -21.26 9.65 13.36
CA TRP A 68 -20.16 10.49 12.87
C TRP A 68 -19.00 10.65 13.85
N ASP A 69 -19.28 10.62 15.14
CA ASP A 69 -18.32 10.70 16.24
C ASP A 69 -17.36 9.51 16.22
N VAL A 70 -17.89 8.29 16.27
CA VAL A 70 -17.10 7.06 16.28
C VAL A 70 -16.45 6.81 14.92
N MET A 71 -17.17 7.09 13.83
CA MET A 71 -16.66 6.92 12.46
C MET A 71 -15.47 7.86 12.19
N SER A 72 -15.56 9.13 12.58
CA SER A 72 -14.45 10.09 12.40
C SER A 72 -13.21 9.68 13.18
N ALA A 73 -13.38 9.26 14.45
CA ALA A 73 -12.27 8.78 15.27
C ALA A 73 -11.59 7.53 14.65
N GLY A 74 -12.40 6.59 14.16
CA GLY A 74 -11.91 5.41 13.47
C GLY A 74 -11.18 5.72 12.17
N ILE A 75 -11.64 6.70 11.38
CA ILE A 75 -10.96 7.14 10.15
C ILE A 75 -9.58 7.73 10.47
N VAL A 76 -9.45 8.56 11.52
CA VAL A 76 -8.15 9.11 11.93
C VAL A 76 -7.15 7.98 12.23
N ILE A 77 -7.59 6.95 12.95
CA ILE A 77 -6.76 5.77 13.25
C ILE A 77 -6.44 4.99 11.96
N ALA A 78 -7.41 4.81 11.08
CA ALA A 78 -7.25 4.10 9.81
C ALA A 78 -6.27 4.78 8.84
N LEU A 79 -6.09 6.11 8.96
CA LEU A 79 -5.13 6.87 8.16
C LEU A 79 -3.69 6.73 8.66
N LEU A 80 -3.45 6.40 9.94
CA LEU A 80 -2.10 6.33 10.51
C LEU A 80 -1.18 5.36 9.76
N PRO A 81 -1.56 4.11 9.44
CA PRO A 81 -0.69 3.19 8.73
C PRO A 81 -0.34 3.68 7.33
N THR A 82 -1.32 4.26 6.62
CA THR A 82 -1.13 4.85 5.30
C THR A 82 -0.13 6.00 5.34
N MET A 83 -0.25 6.88 6.33
CA MET A 83 0.69 7.99 6.54
C MET A 83 2.10 7.51 6.84
N ILE A 84 2.24 6.44 7.64
CA ILE A 84 3.54 5.84 7.96
C ILE A 84 4.19 5.26 6.69
N VAL A 85 3.46 4.45 5.92
CA VAL A 85 3.96 3.85 4.68
C VAL A 85 4.33 4.93 3.66
N PHE A 86 3.49 5.95 3.51
CA PHE A 86 3.77 7.06 2.61
C PHE A 86 5.00 7.87 3.07
N GLY A 87 5.15 8.13 4.37
CA GLY A 87 6.31 8.83 4.93
C GLY A 87 7.64 8.12 4.64
N PHE A 88 7.67 6.78 4.73
CA PHE A 88 8.85 5.99 4.33
C PHE A 88 9.03 5.89 2.81
N GLY A 89 7.92 5.84 2.07
CA GLY A 89 7.86 5.70 0.62
C GLY A 89 8.20 6.96 -0.16
N GLN A 90 7.98 8.15 0.42
CA GLN A 90 8.10 9.46 -0.24
C GLN A 90 9.43 9.60 -0.99
N LYS A 91 10.55 9.22 -0.37
CA LYS A 91 11.87 9.39 -0.98
C LYS A 91 12.06 8.49 -2.21
N TYR A 92 11.44 7.31 -2.22
CA TYR A 92 11.53 6.35 -3.33
C TYR A 92 10.54 6.69 -4.45
N ILE A 93 9.36 7.20 -4.09
CA ILE A 93 8.37 7.69 -5.05
C ILE A 93 8.94 8.90 -5.80
N VAL A 94 9.48 9.90 -5.08
CA VAL A 94 10.08 11.09 -5.71
C VAL A 94 11.28 10.72 -6.56
N ALA A 95 12.20 9.88 -6.05
CA ALA A 95 13.36 9.43 -6.82
C ALA A 95 12.97 8.68 -8.11
N GLY A 96 11.97 7.78 -8.02
CA GLY A 96 11.47 7.01 -9.17
C GLY A 96 10.79 7.89 -10.24
N LEU A 97 10.12 8.98 -9.85
CA LEU A 97 9.57 9.96 -10.80
C LEU A 97 10.67 10.82 -11.44
N THR A 98 11.70 11.22 -10.70
CA THR A 98 12.76 12.10 -11.22
C THR A 98 13.79 11.37 -12.08
N GLU A 99 14.19 10.13 -11.73
CA GLU A 99 15.17 9.36 -12.49
C GLU A 99 14.69 8.96 -13.89
N GLY A 100 13.37 8.79 -14.07
CA GLY A 100 12.74 8.62 -15.38
C GLY A 100 12.66 9.89 -16.23
N SER A 101 12.81 11.07 -15.61
CA SER A 101 12.69 12.38 -16.28
C SER A 101 14.01 13.00 -16.72
N VAL A 102 15.16 12.53 -16.21
CA VAL A 102 16.50 13.08 -16.52
C VAL A 102 17.29 12.29 -17.56
N LYS A 103 16.73 11.21 -18.11
CA LYS A 103 17.26 10.56 -19.32
C LYS A 103 16.43 10.96 -20.54
N GLY A 104 16.49 12.25 -20.83
CA GLY A 104 16.13 12.89 -22.09
C GLY A 104 17.21 13.92 -22.40
#